data_AF-A0A421JE44-F1
#
_entry.id   AF-A0A421JE44-F1
#
_cell.length_a   1.000
_cell.length_b   1.000
_cell.length_c   1.000
_cell.angle_alpha   90.00
_cell.angle_beta   90.00
_cell.angle_gamma   90.00
#
_symmetry.space_group_name_H-M   'P 1'
#
loop_
_entity.id
_entity.type
_entity.pdbx_description
1 polymer ?
#
loop_
_entity_poly.entity_id
_entity_poly.type
_entity_poly.pdbx_seq_one_letter_code
_entity_poly.pdbx_strand_id
1 'polypeptide(L)'
;MEDLDRELSAQEAALARDQEIARVLACASGDHFAVLDIWPGQDGKRAYRRKTILIHPDKTDNPRAPEAFDRLKKAEKVVNSIKENDEEMYLERERLESIYKHVGFDESNPESMSATTRDEAAKVLKREKAKLETDQSIERYQQEQEKKRVMELQKQRLAKKKQDSVWEDQRDTRVQNWRDYVHKVDKKTKKKKKKVLA
;
A
#
# COMPACT_ATOMS: atom_id res chain seq x y z
N MET A 1 12.79 32.93 43.82
CA MET A 1 13.22 31.52 43.84
C MET A 1 12.03 30.65 43.43
N GLU A 2 10.86 30.84 44.06
CA GLU A 2 9.59 30.19 43.68
C GLU A 2 9.16 30.39 42.21
N ASP A 3 9.38 31.58 41.62
CA ASP A 3 9.04 31.83 40.20
C ASP A 3 9.91 31.02 39.22
N LEU A 4 11.18 30.80 39.57
CA LEU A 4 12.11 29.98 38.76
C LEU A 4 11.74 28.50 38.85
N ASP A 5 11.38 28.02 40.04
CA ASP A 5 10.94 26.63 40.25
C ASP A 5 9.64 26.34 39.50
N ARG A 6 8.71 27.31 39.47
CA ARG A 6 7.47 27.21 38.71
C ARG A 6 7.70 27.14 37.20
N GLU A 7 8.58 28.00 36.67
CA GLU A 7 8.91 28.02 35.25
C GLU A 7 9.62 26.72 34.84
N LEU A 8 10.55 26.24 35.66
CA LEU A 8 11.24 24.97 35.44
C LEU A 8 10.26 23.79 35.43
N SER A 9 9.35 23.72 36.40
CA SER A 9 8.32 22.68 36.45
C SER A 9 7.39 22.70 35.23
N ALA A 10 7.03 23.88 34.72
CA ALA A 10 6.23 24.01 33.51
C ALA A 10 6.97 23.50 32.26
N GLN A 11 8.27 23.80 32.15
CA GLN A 11 9.12 23.32 31.06
C GLN A 11 9.34 21.80 31.12
N GLU A 12 9.55 21.24 32.31
CA GLU A 12 9.63 19.79 32.52
C GLU A 12 8.33 19.09 32.09
N ALA A 13 7.18 19.65 32.45
CA ALA A 13 5.89 19.10 32.05
C ALA A 13 5.66 19.22 30.54
N ALA A 14 6.11 20.29 29.88
CA ALA A 14 6.07 20.42 28.42
C ALA A 14 6.95 19.36 27.75
N LEU A 15 8.19 19.21 28.22
CA LEU A 15 9.13 18.21 27.72
C LEU A 15 8.61 16.78 27.88
N ALA A 16 8.03 16.44 29.03
CA ALA A 16 7.45 15.13 29.27
C ALA A 16 6.29 14.80 28.30
N ARG A 17 5.48 15.81 27.94
CA ARG A 17 4.40 15.66 26.95
C ARG A 17 4.96 15.42 25.55
N ASP A 18 5.98 16.18 25.15
CA ASP A 18 6.65 16.01 23.86
C ASP A 18 7.35 14.66 23.73
N GLN A 19 8.00 14.19 24.81
CA GLN A 19 8.61 12.87 24.86
C GLN A 19 7.57 11.76 24.70
N GLU A 20 6.40 11.88 25.33
CA GLU A 20 5.32 10.91 25.17
C GLU A 20 4.74 10.92 23.76
N ILE A 21 4.56 12.10 23.16
CA ILE A 21 4.14 12.23 21.75
C ILE A 21 5.16 11.53 20.84
N ALA A 22 6.46 11.80 21.04
CA ALA A 22 7.52 11.17 20.27
C ALA A 22 7.53 9.65 20.44
N ARG A 23 7.33 9.14 21.66
CA ARG A 23 7.24 7.70 21.96
C ARG A 23 6.08 7.04 21.20
N VAL A 24 4.87 7.60 21.30
CA VAL A 24 3.67 7.07 20.61
C VAL A 24 3.87 7.03 19.09
N LEU A 25 4.53 8.05 18.53
CA LEU A 25 4.79 8.13 17.11
C LEU A 25 5.92 7.18 16.65
N ALA A 26 6.86 6.86 17.53
CA ALA A 26 7.95 5.93 17.27
C ALA A 26 7.55 4.45 17.36
N CYS A 27 6.45 4.11 18.04
CA CYS A 27 5.93 2.75 18.11
C CYS A 27 5.67 2.18 16.71
N ALA A 28 5.86 0.85 16.57
CA ALA A 28 5.64 0.16 15.30
C ALA A 28 4.18 0.32 14.84
N SER A 29 4.00 0.44 13.53
CA SER A 29 2.67 0.52 12.92
C SER A 29 1.91 -0.78 13.18
N GLY A 30 0.81 -0.70 13.94
CA GLY A 30 0.01 -1.88 14.35
C GLY A 30 0.28 -2.35 15.78
N ASP A 31 1.29 -1.82 16.48
CA ASP A 31 1.53 -2.18 17.88
C ASP A 31 0.65 -1.38 18.84
N HIS A 32 -0.60 -1.81 18.98
CA HIS A 32 -1.59 -1.12 19.81
C HIS A 32 -1.29 -1.20 21.31
N PHE A 33 -0.66 -2.29 21.77
CA PHE A 33 -0.26 -2.44 23.17
C PHE A 33 0.91 -1.51 23.51
N ALA A 34 1.94 -1.43 22.67
CA ALA A 34 3.05 -0.48 22.90
C ALA A 34 2.60 0.98 22.79
N VAL A 35 1.68 1.31 21.89
CA VAL A 35 1.10 2.67 21.80
C VAL A 35 0.44 3.09 23.10
N LEU A 36 -0.39 2.22 23.69
CA LEU A 36 -1.02 2.45 25.00
C LEU A 36 -0.10 2.17 26.19
N ASP A 37 1.14 1.72 25.95
CA ASP A 37 2.13 1.33 26.96
C ASP A 37 1.57 0.36 27.99
N ILE A 38 0.91 -0.68 27.49
CA ILE A 38 0.34 -1.76 28.28
C ILE A 38 0.84 -3.10 27.75
N TRP A 39 0.62 -4.15 28.52
CA TRP A 39 0.80 -5.52 28.08
C TRP A 39 -0.55 -6.14 27.66
N PRO A 40 -0.54 -7.19 26.82
CA PRO A 40 -1.74 -7.98 26.57
C PRO A 40 -2.43 -8.39 27.89
N GLY A 41 -3.76 -8.32 27.95
CA GLY A 41 -4.55 -8.60 29.15
C GLY A 41 -4.81 -7.40 30.09
N GLN A 42 -4.10 -6.28 29.91
CA GLN A 42 -4.29 -5.08 30.75
C GLN A 42 -5.42 -4.15 30.26
N ASP A 43 -5.94 -3.31 31.17
CA ASP A 43 -7.03 -2.36 30.90
C ASP A 43 -6.60 -1.19 29.98
N GLY A 44 -6.93 -1.33 28.69
CA GLY A 44 -6.70 -0.32 27.67
C GLY A 44 -7.47 0.99 27.88
N LYS A 45 -8.69 0.95 28.46
CA LYS A 45 -9.50 2.17 28.70
C LYS A 45 -8.84 3.06 29.75
N ARG A 46 -8.31 2.47 30.82
CA ARG A 46 -7.60 3.23 31.86
C ARG A 46 -6.31 3.84 31.33
N ALA A 47 -5.53 3.10 30.55
CA ALA A 47 -4.31 3.60 29.93
C ALA A 47 -4.60 4.75 28.95
N TYR A 48 -5.62 4.59 28.10
CA TYR A 48 -6.04 5.61 27.14
C TYR A 48 -6.45 6.92 27.82
N ARG A 49 -7.29 6.86 28.86
CA ARG A 49 -7.71 8.07 29.60
C ARG A 49 -6.52 8.82 30.19
N ARG A 50 -5.55 8.10 30.76
CA ARG A 50 -4.34 8.71 31.34
C ARG A 50 -3.51 9.40 30.27
N LYS A 51 -3.26 8.72 29.14
CA LYS A 51 -2.38 9.21 28.09
C LYS A 51 -3.00 10.35 27.30
N THR A 52 -4.29 10.27 26.96
CA THR A 52 -4.97 11.35 26.24
C THR A 52 -5.02 12.66 27.01
N ILE A 53 -5.17 12.63 28.34
CA ILE A 53 -5.11 13.83 29.17
C ILE A 53 -3.71 14.48 29.14
N LEU A 54 -2.66 13.65 29.06
CA LEU A 54 -1.27 14.10 29.02
C LEU A 54 -0.92 14.74 27.67
N ILE A 55 -1.27 14.08 26.55
CA ILE A 55 -0.90 14.51 25.19
C ILE A 55 -2.05 15.17 24.42
N HIS A 56 -3.02 15.75 25.11
CA HIS A 56 -4.16 16.40 24.46
C HIS A 56 -3.67 17.56 23.58
N PRO A 57 -4.12 17.68 22.31
CA PRO A 57 -3.63 18.72 21.40
C PRO A 57 -3.91 20.14 21.90
N ASP A 58 -4.96 20.36 22.69
CA ASP A 58 -5.26 21.66 23.32
C ASP A 58 -4.24 22.07 24.42
N LYS A 59 -3.53 21.09 24.99
CA LYS A 59 -2.58 21.35 26.07
C LYS A 59 -1.15 21.50 25.57
N THR A 60 -0.85 21.12 24.33
CA THR A 60 0.52 21.06 23.81
C THR A 60 0.67 21.87 22.54
N ASP A 61 1.73 22.66 22.42
CA ASP A 61 2.03 23.43 21.20
C ASP A 61 2.66 22.56 20.10
N ASN A 62 2.81 21.26 20.33
CA ASN A 62 3.45 20.35 19.39
C ASN A 62 2.53 20.05 18.19
N PRO A 63 2.97 20.30 16.95
CA PRO A 63 2.15 20.10 15.76
C PRO A 63 1.78 18.63 15.52
N ARG A 64 2.49 17.69 16.13
CA ARG A 64 2.27 16.24 15.98
C ARG A 64 1.35 15.65 17.05
N ALA A 65 0.90 16.45 18.01
CA ALA A 65 -0.01 16.00 19.07
C ALA A 65 -1.34 15.42 18.52
N PRO A 66 -1.99 16.00 17.49
CA PRO A 66 -3.21 15.41 16.91
C PRO A 66 -2.95 14.00 16.33
N GLU A 67 -1.83 13.80 15.64
CA GLU A 67 -1.45 12.50 15.07
C GLU A 67 -1.26 11.45 16.17
N ALA A 68 -0.57 11.80 17.25
CA ALA A 68 -0.36 10.91 18.38
C ALA A 68 -1.68 10.59 19.11
N PHE A 69 -2.57 11.57 19.25
CA PHE A 69 -3.89 11.40 19.85
C PHE A 69 -4.76 10.42 19.04
N ASP A 70 -4.78 10.55 17.72
CA ASP A 70 -5.52 9.64 16.84
C ASP A 70 -4.97 8.21 16.91
N ARG A 71 -3.65 8.04 17.04
CA ARG A 71 -3.04 6.72 17.28
C ARG A 71 -3.48 6.11 18.62
N LEU A 72 -3.51 6.89 19.70
CA LEU A 72 -4.02 6.42 20.99
C LEU A 72 -5.49 5.98 20.90
N LYS A 73 -6.32 6.77 20.21
CA LYS A 73 -7.74 6.48 20.02
C LYS A 73 -7.97 5.20 19.21
N LYS A 74 -7.20 5.01 18.14
CA LYS A 74 -7.25 3.76 17.37
C LYS A 74 -6.81 2.57 18.23
N ALA A 75 -5.72 2.71 18.99
CA ALA A 75 -5.23 1.65 19.85
C ALA A 75 -6.23 1.26 20.94
N GLU A 76 -6.92 2.23 21.56
CA GLU A 76 -7.98 1.96 22.55
C GLU A 76 -9.13 1.14 21.96
N LYS A 77 -9.58 1.51 20.76
CA LYS A 77 -10.62 0.76 20.05
C LYS A 77 -10.20 -0.67 19.73
N VAL A 78 -8.97 -0.89 19.25
CA VAL A 78 -8.47 -2.24 18.93
C VAL A 78 -8.35 -3.07 20.19
N VAL A 79 -7.71 -2.56 21.24
CA VAL A 79 -7.48 -3.31 22.49
C VAL A 79 -8.79 -3.68 23.19
N ASN A 80 -9.80 -2.81 23.14
CA ASN A 80 -11.11 -3.07 23.78
C ASN A 80 -12.15 -3.66 22.82
N SER A 81 -11.76 -4.07 21.62
CA SER A 81 -12.68 -4.63 20.63
C SER A 81 -13.26 -5.96 21.09
N ILE A 82 -14.54 -6.16 20.77
CA ILE A 82 -15.26 -7.40 21.03
C ILE A 82 -15.75 -7.90 19.67
N LYS A 83 -15.63 -9.21 19.43
CA LYS A 83 -15.92 -9.86 18.15
C LYS A 83 -17.29 -9.50 17.57
N GLU A 84 -18.30 -9.33 18.42
CA GLU A 84 -19.67 -9.00 18.00
C GLU A 84 -19.84 -7.58 17.47
N ASN A 85 -19.01 -6.63 17.91
CA ASN A 85 -19.14 -5.22 17.55
C ASN A 85 -18.27 -4.86 16.34
N ASP A 86 -17.05 -5.41 16.29
CA ASP A 86 -16.06 -5.06 15.28
C ASP A 86 -15.08 -6.23 15.07
N GLU A 87 -15.42 -7.11 14.13
CA GLU A 87 -14.67 -8.33 13.86
C GLU A 87 -13.25 -8.04 13.34
N GLU A 88 -13.09 -7.01 12.50
CA GLU A 88 -11.78 -6.62 11.96
C GLU A 88 -10.83 -6.17 13.06
N MET A 89 -11.28 -5.27 13.95
CA MET A 89 -10.46 -4.82 15.08
C MET A 89 -10.19 -5.94 16.08
N TYR A 90 -11.16 -6.85 16.27
CA TYR A 90 -10.98 -8.02 17.13
C TYR A 90 -9.90 -8.97 16.61
N LEU A 91 -9.91 -9.26 15.30
CA LEU A 91 -8.90 -10.09 14.65
C LEU A 91 -7.51 -9.45 14.72
N GLU A 92 -7.42 -8.12 14.56
CA GLU A 92 -6.14 -7.41 14.72
C GLU A 92 -5.60 -7.52 16.15
N ARG A 93 -6.48 -7.39 17.16
CA ARG A 93 -6.10 -7.60 18.57
C ARG A 93 -5.59 -9.02 18.80
N GLU A 94 -6.34 -10.03 18.36
CA GLU A 94 -5.99 -11.44 18.54
C GLU A 94 -4.67 -11.79 17.84
N ARG A 95 -4.47 -11.29 16.63
CA ARG A 95 -3.22 -11.40 15.88
C ARG A 95 -2.05 -10.79 16.67
N LEU A 96 -2.25 -9.60 17.24
CA LEU A 96 -1.21 -8.94 18.02
C LEU A 96 -0.88 -9.74 19.29
N GLU A 97 -1.89 -10.26 20.00
CA GLU A 97 -1.69 -11.15 21.15
C GLU A 97 -0.92 -12.43 20.78
N SER A 98 -1.19 -13.01 19.62
CA SER A 98 -0.44 -14.15 19.08
C SER A 98 1.03 -13.79 18.83
N ILE A 99 1.31 -12.63 18.23
CA ILE A 99 2.69 -12.15 18.02
C ILE A 99 3.42 -12.04 19.36
N TYR A 100 2.81 -11.40 20.36
CA TYR A 100 3.41 -11.25 21.69
C TYR A 100 3.71 -12.62 22.31
N LYS A 101 2.76 -13.57 22.26
CA LYS A 101 2.98 -14.95 22.75
C LYS A 101 4.12 -15.66 22.02
N HIS A 102 4.23 -15.49 20.69
CA HIS A 102 5.29 -16.10 19.89
C HIS A 102 6.69 -15.55 20.19
N VAL A 103 6.80 -14.27 20.56
CA VAL A 103 8.08 -13.69 20.98
C VAL A 103 8.43 -13.94 22.45
N GLY A 104 7.62 -14.73 23.16
CA GLY A 104 7.89 -15.18 24.52
C GLY A 104 7.17 -14.40 25.62
N PHE A 105 6.15 -13.61 25.29
CA PHE A 105 5.27 -13.01 26.31
C PHE A 105 4.42 -14.09 27.00
N ASP A 106 4.41 -14.07 28.32
CA ASP A 106 3.58 -14.90 29.18
C ASP A 106 3.04 -14.06 30.34
N GLU A 107 1.72 -13.89 30.38
CA GLU A 107 1.03 -13.09 31.39
C GLU A 107 1.33 -13.55 32.83
N SER A 108 1.62 -14.85 33.01
CA SER A 108 1.93 -15.43 34.32
C SER A 108 3.39 -15.18 34.76
N ASN A 109 4.28 -14.84 33.83
CA ASN A 109 5.69 -14.62 34.09
C ASN A 109 6.07 -13.14 33.97
N PRO A 110 6.35 -12.43 35.08
CA PRO A 110 6.77 -11.03 35.05
C PRO A 110 8.05 -10.77 34.26
N GLU A 111 8.97 -11.73 34.15
CA GLU A 111 10.21 -11.57 33.36
C GLU A 111 9.92 -11.47 31.86
N SER A 112 8.78 -12.02 31.41
CA SER A 112 8.35 -11.92 30.02
C SER A 112 7.92 -10.49 29.63
N MET A 113 7.54 -9.66 30.62
CA MET A 113 7.19 -8.24 30.47
C MET A 113 8.43 -7.34 30.39
N SER A 114 9.39 -7.73 29.54
CA SER A 114 10.67 -7.05 29.38
C SER A 114 10.70 -6.20 28.10
N ALA A 115 11.58 -5.19 28.09
CA ALA A 115 11.79 -4.35 26.90
C ALA A 115 12.16 -5.19 25.66
N THR A 116 12.89 -6.30 25.85
CA THR A 116 13.27 -7.21 24.78
C THR A 116 12.07 -7.86 24.10
N THR A 117 11.01 -8.21 24.85
CA THR A 117 9.77 -8.77 24.28
C THR A 117 9.05 -7.76 23.40
N ARG A 118 8.97 -6.49 23.83
CA ARG A 118 8.41 -5.40 23.00
C ARG A 118 9.25 -5.16 21.76
N ASP A 119 10.57 -5.17 21.89
CA ASP A 119 11.48 -4.97 20.76
C ASP A 119 11.35 -6.09 19.72
N GLU A 120 11.25 -7.35 20.15
CA GLU A 120 11.01 -8.47 19.24
C GLU A 120 9.63 -8.40 18.58
N ALA A 121 8.56 -8.09 19.32
CA ALA A 121 7.24 -7.87 18.74
C ALA A 121 7.26 -6.75 17.68
N ALA A 122 7.93 -5.63 17.98
CA ALA A 122 8.10 -4.52 17.06
C ALA A 122 8.92 -4.91 15.81
N LYS A 123 9.93 -5.78 15.93
CA LYS A 123 10.68 -6.32 14.79
C LYS A 123 9.79 -7.17 13.88
N VAL A 124 8.94 -8.03 14.45
CA VAL A 124 7.98 -8.85 13.69
C VAL A 124 7.04 -7.95 12.89
N LEU A 125 6.39 -6.98 13.55
CA LEU A 125 5.46 -6.06 12.88
C LEU A 125 6.13 -5.23 11.77
N LYS A 126 7.36 -4.75 12.01
CA LYS A 126 8.14 -4.03 10.98
C LYS A 126 8.45 -4.92 9.77
N ARG A 127 8.80 -6.19 9.98
CA ARG A 127 9.06 -7.15 8.89
C ARG A 127 7.80 -7.42 8.07
N GLU A 128 6.66 -7.59 8.72
CA GLU A 128 5.39 -7.83 8.03
C GLU A 128 4.97 -6.62 7.20
N LYS A 129 5.12 -5.40 7.74
CA LYS A 129 4.87 -4.17 6.99
C LYS A 129 5.78 -4.05 5.77
N ALA A 130 7.08 -4.29 5.94
CA ALA A 130 8.04 -4.23 4.83
C ALA A 130 7.74 -5.29 3.75
N LYS A 131 7.30 -6.48 4.15
CA LYS A 131 6.86 -7.54 3.24
C LYS A 131 5.63 -7.09 2.45
N LEU A 132 4.60 -6.56 3.12
CA LEU A 132 3.39 -6.06 2.47
C LEU A 132 3.70 -4.94 1.46
N GLU A 133 4.56 -4.00 1.82
CA GLU A 133 4.98 -2.91 0.91
C GLU A 133 5.72 -3.45 -0.32
N THR A 134 6.56 -4.47 -0.13
CA THR A 134 7.27 -5.16 -1.22
C THR A 134 6.28 -5.87 -2.15
N ASP A 135 5.36 -6.66 -1.60
CA ASP A 135 4.36 -7.41 -2.35
C ASP A 135 3.46 -6.47 -3.17
N GLN A 136 2.98 -5.38 -2.56
CA GLN A 136 2.21 -4.36 -3.26
C GLN A 136 3.00 -3.68 -4.39
N SER A 137 4.31 -3.47 -4.20
CA SER A 137 5.15 -2.90 -5.25
C SER A 137 5.33 -3.86 -6.42
N ILE A 138 5.50 -5.15 -6.15
CA ILE A 138 5.59 -6.20 -7.16
C ILE A 138 4.27 -6.27 -7.95
N GLU A 139 3.13 -6.26 -7.26
CA GLU A 139 1.82 -6.30 -7.90
C GLU A 139 1.60 -5.07 -8.81
N ARG A 140 1.89 -3.86 -8.32
CA ARG A 140 1.80 -2.63 -9.14
C ARG A 140 2.65 -2.73 -10.41
N TYR A 141 3.87 -3.25 -10.28
CA TYR A 141 4.73 -3.46 -11.44
C TYR A 141 4.14 -4.46 -12.43
N GLN A 142 3.62 -5.60 -11.96
CA GLN A 142 2.98 -6.61 -12.81
C GLN A 142 1.76 -6.04 -13.55
N GLN A 143 0.90 -5.30 -12.84
CA GLN A 143 -0.26 -4.63 -13.43
C GLN A 143 0.15 -3.62 -14.51
N GLU A 144 1.24 -2.88 -14.30
CA GLU A 144 1.76 -1.94 -15.30
C GLU A 144 2.28 -2.67 -16.55
N GLN A 145 2.99 -3.79 -16.37
CA GLN A 145 3.47 -4.62 -17.48
C GLN A 145 2.31 -5.21 -18.28
N GLU A 146 1.26 -5.69 -17.61
CA GLU A 146 0.07 -6.22 -18.26
C GLU A 146 -0.67 -5.13 -19.06
N LYS A 147 -0.86 -3.94 -18.47
CA LYS A 147 -1.43 -2.79 -19.17
C LYS A 147 -0.64 -2.42 -20.42
N LYS A 148 0.69 -2.43 -20.35
CA LYS A 148 1.56 -2.20 -21.51
C LYS A 148 1.37 -3.26 -22.60
N ARG A 149 1.28 -4.54 -22.22
CA ARG A 149 1.02 -5.65 -23.16
C ARG A 149 -0.34 -5.51 -23.85
N VAL A 150 -1.39 -5.19 -23.09
CA VAL A 150 -2.74 -5.00 -23.64
C VAL A 150 -2.79 -3.81 -24.60
N MET A 151 -2.20 -2.68 -24.21
CA MET A 151 -2.09 -1.48 -25.05
C MET A 151 -1.34 -1.76 -26.37
N GLU A 152 -0.23 -2.48 -26.30
CA GLU A 152 0.55 -2.85 -27.49
C GLU A 152 -0.24 -3.80 -28.40
N LEU A 153 -0.94 -4.79 -27.83
CA LEU A 153 -1.81 -5.68 -28.61
C LEU A 153 -2.95 -4.91 -29.29
N GLN A 154 -3.56 -3.96 -28.60
CA GLN A 154 -4.58 -3.07 -29.19
C GLN A 154 -4.00 -2.23 -30.33
N LYS A 155 -2.80 -1.68 -30.15
CA LYS A 155 -2.09 -0.92 -31.19
C LYS A 155 -1.80 -1.79 -32.41
N GLN A 156 -1.35 -3.02 -32.22
CA GLN A 156 -1.13 -3.98 -33.31
C GLN A 156 -2.42 -4.33 -34.04
N ARG A 157 -3.53 -4.58 -33.31
CA ARG A 157 -4.85 -4.83 -33.90
C ARG A 157 -5.34 -3.63 -34.72
N LEU A 158 -5.16 -2.43 -34.20
CA LEU A 158 -5.52 -1.19 -34.91
C LEU A 158 -4.65 -0.99 -36.15
N ALA A 159 -3.35 -1.24 -36.06
CA ALA A 159 -2.43 -1.15 -37.20
C ALA A 159 -2.81 -2.16 -38.29
N LYS A 160 -3.09 -3.42 -37.91
CA LYS A 160 -3.56 -4.47 -38.83
C LYS A 160 -4.88 -4.06 -39.50
N LYS A 161 -5.87 -3.60 -38.72
CA LYS A 161 -7.16 -3.14 -39.25
C LYS A 161 -6.98 -1.98 -40.25
N LYS A 162 -6.07 -1.04 -39.96
CA LYS A 162 -5.74 0.05 -40.90
C LYS A 162 -5.08 -0.47 -42.17
N GLN A 163 -4.15 -1.41 -42.06
CA GLN A 163 -3.50 -2.02 -43.21
C GLN A 163 -4.50 -2.79 -44.09
N ASP A 164 -5.40 -3.56 -43.47
CA ASP A 164 -6.48 -4.26 -44.15
C ASP A 164 -7.42 -3.26 -44.85
N SER A 165 -7.80 -2.16 -44.18
CA SER A 165 -8.60 -1.10 -44.80
C SER A 165 -7.92 -0.49 -46.02
N VAL A 166 -6.64 -0.14 -45.93
CA VAL A 166 -5.88 0.44 -47.05
C VAL A 166 -5.75 -0.57 -48.21
N TRP A 167 -5.57 -1.85 -47.90
CA TRP A 167 -5.54 -2.92 -48.92
C TRP A 167 -6.87 -3.02 -49.67
N GLU A 168 -7.99 -2.94 -48.93
CA GLU A 168 -9.34 -2.96 -49.46
C GLU A 168 -9.64 -1.73 -50.33
N ASP A 169 -9.25 -0.53 -49.87
CA ASP A 169 -9.42 0.72 -50.63
C ASP A 169 -8.61 0.69 -51.95
N GLN A 170 -7.42 0.11 -51.93
CA GLN A 170 -6.59 -0.07 -53.13
C GLN A 170 -7.03 -1.24 -54.01
N ARG A 171 -8.09 -1.99 -53.66
CA ARG A 171 -8.56 -3.16 -54.42
C ARG A 171 -8.84 -2.81 -55.87
N ASP A 172 -9.65 -1.78 -56.13
CA ASP A 172 -10.11 -1.47 -57.49
C ASP A 172 -8.93 -1.08 -58.39
N THR A 173 -8.01 -0.27 -57.88
CA THR A 173 -6.77 0.07 -58.60
C THR A 173 -5.92 -1.17 -58.88
N ARG A 174 -5.78 -2.09 -57.93
CA ARG A 174 -5.03 -3.34 -58.12
C ARG A 174 -5.70 -4.26 -59.14
N VAL A 175 -7.02 -4.41 -59.08
CA VAL A 175 -7.80 -5.19 -60.05
C VAL A 175 -7.69 -4.57 -61.44
N GLN A 176 -7.78 -3.25 -61.55
CA GLN A 176 -7.63 -2.55 -62.83
C GLN A 176 -6.23 -2.76 -63.42
N ASN A 177 -5.17 -2.58 -62.63
CA ASN A 177 -3.79 -2.84 -63.05
C ASN A 177 -3.59 -4.30 -63.51
N TRP A 178 -4.22 -5.27 -62.83
CA TRP A 178 -4.18 -6.67 -63.25
C TRP A 178 -4.91 -6.90 -64.57
N ARG A 179 -6.12 -6.36 -64.75
CA ARG A 179 -6.86 -6.45 -66.02
C ARG A 179 -6.04 -5.88 -67.17
N ASP A 180 -5.41 -4.73 -66.99
CA ASP A 180 -4.57 -4.08 -67.99
C ASP A 180 -3.35 -4.93 -68.35
N TYR A 181 -2.72 -5.58 -67.36
CA TYR A 181 -1.61 -6.51 -67.58
C TYR A 181 -2.04 -7.73 -68.41
N VAL A 182 -3.15 -8.39 -68.04
CA VAL A 182 -3.70 -9.53 -68.79
C VAL A 182 -3.99 -9.13 -70.23
N HIS A 183 -4.67 -8.01 -70.44
CA HIS A 183 -4.94 -7.49 -71.78
C HIS A 183 -3.65 -7.21 -72.56
N LYS A 184 -2.59 -6.71 -71.92
CA LYS A 184 -1.29 -6.44 -72.55
C LYS A 184 -0.56 -7.73 -72.94
N VAL A 185 -0.63 -8.77 -72.12
CA VAL A 185 -0.06 -10.10 -72.42
C VAL A 185 -0.82 -10.76 -73.58
N ASP A 186 -2.15 -10.74 -73.56
CA ASP A 186 -2.99 -11.28 -74.64
C ASP A 186 -2.76 -10.56 -75.98
N LYS A 187 -2.55 -9.24 -75.96
CA LYS A 187 -2.18 -8.49 -77.16
C LYS A 187 -0.81 -8.92 -77.70
N LYS A 188 0.16 -9.20 -76.83
CA LYS A 188 1.50 -9.67 -77.23
C LYS A 188 1.47 -11.10 -77.80
N THR A 189 0.72 -12.02 -77.20
CA THR A 189 0.57 -13.40 -77.71
C THR A 189 -0.16 -13.42 -79.05
N LYS A 190 -1.23 -12.64 -79.23
CA LYS A 190 -1.91 -12.48 -80.54
C LYS A 190 -1.00 -11.87 -81.61
N LYS A 191 -0.18 -10.85 -81.26
CA LYS A 191 0.83 -10.28 -82.19
C LYS A 191 1.93 -11.28 -82.56
N LYS A 192 2.38 -12.12 -81.62
CA LYS A 192 3.33 -13.22 -81.92
C LYS A 192 2.70 -14.27 -82.86
N LYS A 193 1.45 -14.69 -82.61
CA LYS A 193 0.74 -15.63 -83.51
C LYS A 193 0.56 -15.08 -84.93
N LYS A 194 0.23 -13.79 -85.08
CA LYS A 194 0.14 -13.13 -86.40
C LYS A 194 1.49 -13.03 -87.15
N LYS A 195 2.62 -12.96 -86.45
CA LYS A 195 3.97 -12.92 -87.05
C LYS A 195 4.51 -14.29 -87.48
N VAL A 196 3.88 -15.39 -87.06
CA VAL A 196 4.27 -16.77 -87.42
C VAL A 196 3.43 -17.32 -88.59
N LEU A 197 2.33 -16.63 -88.93
CA LEU A 197 1.40 -16.98 -90.00
C LEU A 197 1.57 -16.12 -91.28
N ALA A 198 2.61 -15.29 -91.31
CA ALA A 198 3.06 -14.51 -92.47
C ALA A 198 4.51 -14.90 -92.75
#